data_AF-A0A318QNM1-F1
#
_entry.id   AF-A0A318QNM1-F1
#
_cell.length_a   1.000
_cell.length_b   1.000
_cell.length_c   1.000
_cell.angle_alpha   90.00
_cell.angle_beta   90.00
_cell.angle_gamma   90.00
#
_symmetry.space_group_name_H-M   'P 1'
#
loop_
_entity.id
_entity.type
_entity.pdbx_description
1 polymer ?
#
loop_
_entity_poly.entity_id
_entity_poly.type
_entity_poly.pdbx_seq_one_letter_code
_entity_poly.pdbx_strand_id
1 'polypeptide(L)'
;MKRPSALATIALDAGGLILSWVLGVLGLAPYATIAVIVFMAGDGLRRWYCGLGFPRVWWLFNGLALVLAITDLIVVVWLPAAYEPIPASLVFAVVFALGASGRRPIVQEIAEQRRGAPFPPERHDLRAFFRLYSWIWALYFFIRAGLYLWFAHNLSPERAHALENMIGPVSLFVMLMSSFRGQALFQLAQRAGLLGQRAGLPTPAPDETRG
;
A
#
# COMPACT_ATOMS: atom_id res chain seq x y z
N MET A 1 -15.16 19.83 20.76
CA MET A 1 -13.93 19.37 20.08
C MET A 1 -14.33 18.71 18.75
N LYS A 2 -13.94 19.28 17.60
CA LYS A 2 -14.26 18.69 16.29
C LYS A 2 -13.49 17.37 16.14
N ARG A 3 -14.19 16.25 15.91
CA ARG A 3 -13.52 14.99 15.57
C ARG A 3 -12.66 15.24 14.33
N PRO A 4 -11.34 14.93 14.35
CA PRO A 4 -10.53 15.02 13.15
C PRO A 4 -11.18 14.16 12.06
N SER A 5 -11.20 14.67 10.83
CA SER A 5 -11.70 13.90 9.70
C SER A 5 -10.91 12.61 9.56
N ALA A 6 -11.51 11.53 9.06
CA ALA A 6 -10.83 10.25 8.90
C ALA A 6 -9.51 10.38 8.10
N LEU A 7 -9.45 11.35 7.18
CA LEU A 7 -8.23 11.71 6.44
C LEU A 7 -7.13 12.28 7.33
N ALA A 8 -7.46 13.15 8.28
CA ALA A 8 -6.50 13.70 9.22
C ALA A 8 -5.94 12.62 10.15
N THR A 9 -6.77 11.67 10.59
CA THR A 9 -6.32 10.53 11.40
C THR A 9 -5.39 9.61 10.61
N ILE A 10 -5.72 9.31 9.36
CA ILE A 10 -4.86 8.49 8.48
C ILE A 10 -3.55 9.20 8.16
N ALA A 11 -3.58 10.52 7.93
CA ALA A 11 -2.36 11.30 7.71
C ALA A 11 -1.46 11.28 8.95
N LEU A 12 -2.04 11.36 10.15
CA LEU A 12 -1.28 11.23 11.40
C LEU A 12 -0.74 9.81 11.60
N ASP A 13 -1.49 8.77 11.25
CA ASP A 13 -1.05 7.37 11.36
C ASP A 13 -0.02 6.99 10.28
N ALA A 14 0.03 7.71 9.15
CA ALA A 14 1.01 7.53 8.07
C ALA A 14 2.25 8.45 8.21
N GLY A 15 2.47 9.05 9.37
CA GLY A 15 3.46 10.10 9.60
C GLY A 15 4.88 9.75 9.13
N GLY A 16 5.38 8.54 9.38
CA GLY A 16 6.73 8.14 8.96
C GLY A 16 6.90 8.08 7.43
N LEU A 17 5.91 7.54 6.72
CA LEU A 17 5.90 7.48 5.25
C LEU A 17 5.80 8.88 4.63
N ILE A 18 4.92 9.73 5.18
CA ILE A 18 4.77 11.12 4.73
C ILE A 18 6.05 11.91 4.97
N LEU A 19 6.68 11.75 6.13
CA LEU A 19 7.93 12.40 6.47
C LEU A 19 9.05 12.02 5.51
N SER A 20 9.22 10.71 5.24
CA SER A 20 10.19 10.20 4.27
C SER A 20 10.01 10.84 2.89
N TRP A 21 8.77 10.91 2.41
CA TRP A 21 8.46 11.51 1.13
C TRP A 21 8.69 13.01 1.06
N VAL A 22 8.25 13.75 2.08
CA VAL A 22 8.44 15.21 2.13
C VAL A 22 9.93 15.52 2.11
N LEU A 23 10.74 14.78 2.87
CA LEU A 23 12.19 14.95 2.85
C LEU A 23 12.79 14.59 1.49
N GLY A 24 12.30 13.54 0.84
CA GLY A 24 12.69 13.21 -0.54
C GLY A 24 12.42 14.34 -1.53
N VAL A 25 11.22 14.92 -1.51
CA VAL A 25 10.84 16.05 -2.40
C VAL A 25 11.67 17.30 -2.13
N LEU A 26 12.05 17.54 -0.88
CA LEU A 26 12.87 18.69 -0.48
C LEU A 26 14.38 18.50 -0.78
N GLY A 27 14.77 17.38 -1.38
CA GLY A 27 16.20 17.06 -1.62
C GLY A 27 16.96 16.65 -0.36
N LEU A 28 16.24 16.37 0.74
CA LEU A 28 16.77 15.92 2.03
C LEU A 28 16.68 14.40 2.19
N ALA A 29 16.61 13.67 1.08
CA ALA A 29 16.56 12.20 1.05
C ALA A 29 17.62 11.53 1.95
N PRO A 30 18.89 12.00 2.03
CA PRO A 30 19.89 11.39 2.92
C PRO A 30 19.50 11.41 4.41
N TYR A 31 18.64 12.34 4.82
CA TYR A 31 18.16 12.46 6.20
C TYR A 31 16.84 11.72 6.43
N ALA A 32 16.18 11.23 5.39
CA ALA A 32 14.87 10.58 5.48
C ALA A 32 14.91 9.35 6.38
N THR A 33 15.94 8.50 6.24
CA THR A 33 16.11 7.29 7.04
C THR A 33 16.24 7.60 8.54
N ILE A 34 17.09 8.57 8.90
CA ILE A 34 17.25 9.01 10.30
C ILE A 34 15.96 9.63 10.82
N ALA A 35 15.32 10.49 10.02
CA ALA A 35 14.07 11.16 10.41
C ALA A 35 12.93 10.17 10.65
N VAL A 36 12.80 9.12 9.83
CA VAL A 36 11.82 8.05 10.02
C VAL A 36 12.08 7.29 11.32
N ILE A 37 13.33 6.92 11.60
CA ILE A 37 13.69 6.20 12.84
C ILE A 37 13.37 7.04 14.07
N VAL A 38 13.80 8.31 14.07
CA VAL A 38 13.54 9.26 15.18
C VAL A 38 12.05 9.51 15.35
N PHE A 39 11.31 9.71 14.26
CA PHE A 39 9.87 9.88 14.30
C PHE A 39 9.17 8.65 14.88
N MET A 40 9.54 7.45 14.44
CA MET A 40 8.90 6.23 14.88
C MET A 40 9.18 5.94 16.36
N ALA A 41 10.41 6.19 16.82
CA ALA A 41 10.76 6.13 18.24
C ALA A 41 9.99 7.18 19.07
N GLY A 42 9.93 8.43 18.60
CA GLY A 42 9.25 9.52 19.28
C GLY A 42 7.73 9.35 19.35
N ASP A 43 7.06 9.03 18.23
CA ASP A 43 5.61 8.79 18.22
C ASP A 43 5.25 7.49 18.96
N GLY A 44 6.07 6.44 18.85
CA GLY A 44 5.90 5.21 19.61
C GLY A 44 5.98 5.45 21.12
N LEU A 45 6.98 6.20 21.57
CA LEU A 45 7.18 6.55 22.97
C LEU A 45 6.06 7.47 23.49
N ARG A 46 5.65 8.46 22.69
CA ARG A 46 4.49 9.31 22.99
C ARG A 46 3.21 8.49 23.14
N ARG A 47 2.96 7.54 22.25
CA ARG A 47 1.78 6.67 22.32
C ARG A 47 1.80 5.79 23.56
N TRP A 48 2.96 5.25 23.90
CA TRP A 48 3.16 4.52 25.15
C TRP A 48 2.84 5.40 26.36
N TYR A 49 3.48 6.56 26.50
CA TYR A 49 3.31 7.44 27.66
C TYR A 49 1.89 8.01 27.79
N CYS A 50 1.23 8.30 26.67
CA CYS A 50 -0.13 8.84 26.67
C CYS A 50 -1.23 7.77 26.63
N GLY A 51 -0.89 6.48 26.69
CA GLY A 51 -1.86 5.38 26.61
C GLY A 51 -2.64 5.34 25.28
N LEU A 52 -2.08 5.88 24.21
CA LEU A 52 -2.67 5.85 22.88
C LEU A 52 -2.43 4.46 22.29
N GLY A 53 -3.50 3.77 21.88
CA GLY A 53 -3.39 2.46 21.25
C GLY A 53 -2.54 2.50 19.97
N PHE A 54 -2.07 1.32 19.56
CA PHE A 54 -1.36 1.12 18.30
C PHE A 54 -2.30 0.47 17.28
N PRO A 55 -3.04 1.27 16.46
CA PRO A 55 -3.91 0.71 15.45
C PRO A 55 -3.10 -0.05 14.40
N ARG A 56 -3.69 -1.09 13.81
CA ARG A 56 -3.03 -1.91 12.77
C ARG A 56 -2.45 -1.08 11.63
N VAL A 57 -3.14 -0.03 11.20
CA VAL A 57 -2.69 0.83 10.11
C VAL A 57 -1.48 1.67 10.48
N TRP A 58 -1.32 2.04 11.76
CA TRP A 58 -0.08 2.67 12.24
C TRP A 58 1.10 1.69 12.11
N TRP A 59 0.92 0.43 12.54
CA TRP A 59 1.96 -0.61 12.36
C TRP A 59 2.26 -0.86 10.90
N LEU A 60 1.24 -0.83 10.04
CA LEU A 60 1.39 -1.08 8.62
C LEU A 60 2.19 0.03 7.93
N PHE A 61 1.83 1.29 8.16
CA PHE A 61 2.52 2.42 7.52
C PHE A 61 3.89 2.69 8.14
N ASN A 62 4.00 2.73 9.47
CA ASN A 62 5.29 3.01 10.11
C ASN A 62 6.23 1.80 10.06
N GLY A 63 5.70 0.58 10.14
CA GLY A 63 6.49 -0.63 9.90
C GLY A 63 7.02 -0.70 8.48
N LEU A 64 6.20 -0.36 7.47
CA LEU A 64 6.67 -0.24 6.09
C LEU A 64 7.73 0.86 5.93
N ALA A 65 7.51 2.04 6.53
CA ALA A 65 8.49 3.13 6.53
C ALA A 65 9.83 2.69 7.12
N LEU A 66 9.80 1.94 8.24
CA LEU A 66 10.99 1.43 8.90
C LEU A 66 11.70 0.36 8.06
N VAL A 67 10.97 -0.59 7.48
CA VAL A 67 11.56 -1.60 6.58
C VAL A 67 12.24 -0.93 5.40
N LEU A 68 11.61 0.08 4.80
CA LEU A 68 12.21 0.85 3.71
C LEU A 68 13.46 1.60 4.17
N ALA A 69 13.43 2.26 5.33
CA ALA A 69 14.57 2.97 5.90
C ALA A 69 15.75 2.04 6.22
N ILE A 70 15.49 0.84 6.76
CA ILE A 70 16.53 -0.18 6.99
C ILE A 70 17.07 -0.72 5.67
N THR A 71 16.17 -0.98 4.71
CA THR A 71 16.56 -1.45 3.36
C THR A 71 17.49 -0.44 2.71
N ASP A 72 17.14 0.84 2.75
CA ASP A 72 17.94 1.95 2.25
C ASP A 72 19.34 1.98 2.86
N LEU A 73 19.44 1.86 4.20
CA LEU A 73 20.72 1.84 4.91
C LEU A 73 21.60 0.65 4.50
N ILE A 74 21.02 -0.53 4.30
CA ILE A 74 21.74 -1.71 3.81
C ILE A 74 22.18 -1.48 2.35
N VAL A 75 21.29 -0.97 1.51
CA VAL A 75 21.54 -0.80 0.08
C VAL A 75 22.64 0.22 -0.19
N VAL A 76 22.62 1.37 0.48
CA VAL A 76 23.65 2.41 0.32
C VAL A 76 25.05 1.91 0.67
N VAL A 77 25.16 0.96 1.60
CA VAL A 77 26.46 0.40 2.02
C VAL A 77 26.96 -0.68 1.05
N TRP A 78 26.06 -1.48 0.48
CA TRP A 78 26.43 -2.74 -0.19
C TRP A 78 26.17 -2.76 -1.71
N LEU A 79 25.31 -1.88 -2.23
CA LEU A 79 24.94 -1.86 -3.64
C LEU A 79 25.39 -0.57 -4.32
N PRO A 80 25.77 -0.62 -5.62
CA PRO A 80 25.95 0.59 -6.40
C PRO A 80 24.64 1.37 -6.51
N ALA A 81 24.71 2.71 -6.55
CA ALA A 81 23.54 3.60 -6.63
C ALA A 81 22.54 3.23 -7.76
N ALA A 82 23.04 2.70 -8.88
CA ALA A 82 22.18 2.25 -9.99
C ALA A 82 21.21 1.12 -9.62
N TYR A 83 21.50 0.34 -8.56
CA TYR A 83 20.65 -0.76 -8.08
C TYR A 83 19.77 -0.36 -6.89
N GLU A 84 19.96 0.84 -6.35
CA GLU A 84 19.27 1.35 -5.17
C GLU A 84 17.73 1.24 -5.20
N PRO A 85 17.02 1.52 -6.31
CA PRO A 85 15.56 1.47 -6.33
C PRO A 85 14.97 0.05 -6.43
N ILE A 86 15.80 -0.97 -6.68
CA ILE A 86 15.35 -2.36 -6.89
C ILE A 86 14.83 -2.97 -5.57
N PRO A 87 15.59 -2.95 -4.45
CA PRO A 87 15.13 -3.57 -3.21
C PRO A 87 13.89 -2.89 -2.64
N ALA A 88 13.78 -1.57 -2.73
CA ALA A 88 12.57 -0.86 -2.31
C ALA A 88 11.33 -1.33 -3.10
N SER A 89 11.45 -1.48 -4.42
CA SER A 89 10.37 -2.00 -5.27
C SER A 89 10.01 -3.45 -4.91
N LEU A 90 11.00 -4.30 -4.62
CA LEU A 90 10.76 -5.67 -4.17
C LEU A 90 10.09 -5.73 -2.79
N VAL A 91 10.48 -4.86 -1.85
CA VAL A 91 9.81 -4.73 -0.54
C VAL A 91 8.33 -4.41 -0.72
N PHE A 92 7.99 -3.45 -1.58
CA PHE A 92 6.58 -3.17 -1.91
C PHE A 92 5.89 -4.38 -2.52
N ALA A 93 6.51 -5.06 -3.48
CA ALA A 93 5.93 -6.26 -4.10
C ALA A 93 5.60 -7.34 -3.05
N VAL A 94 6.55 -7.62 -2.14
CA VAL A 94 6.37 -8.58 -1.05
C VAL A 94 5.26 -8.15 -0.10
N VAL A 95 5.24 -6.88 0.32
CA VAL A 95 4.22 -6.37 1.24
C VAL A 95 2.82 -6.46 0.64
N PHE A 96 2.65 -6.12 -0.64
CA PHE A 96 1.38 -6.27 -1.33
C PHE A 96 0.99 -7.74 -1.53
N ALA A 97 1.94 -8.64 -1.83
CA ALA A 97 1.69 -10.07 -1.97
C ALA A 97 1.30 -10.75 -0.64
N LEU A 98 1.99 -10.42 0.45
CA LEU A 98 1.63 -10.85 1.81
C LEU A 98 0.26 -10.29 2.20
N GLY A 99 0.02 -9.02 1.88
CA GLY A 99 -1.27 -8.38 2.06
C GLY A 99 -2.39 -9.04 1.27
N ALA A 100 -2.12 -9.60 0.09
CA ALA A 100 -3.08 -10.34 -0.70
C ALA A 100 -3.35 -11.76 -0.14
N SER A 101 -2.33 -12.37 0.46
CA SER A 101 -2.38 -13.73 1.00
C SER A 101 -2.97 -13.83 2.42
N GLY A 102 -3.08 -12.70 3.13
CA GLY A 102 -3.64 -12.64 4.48
C GLY A 102 -5.16 -12.84 4.56
N ARG A 103 -5.67 -13.23 5.76
CA ARG A 103 -7.13 -13.39 6.03
C ARG A 103 -7.93 -12.10 5.81
N ARG A 104 -7.29 -10.94 5.94
CA ARG A 104 -7.86 -9.61 5.64
C ARG A 104 -6.85 -8.86 4.77
N PRO A 105 -7.22 -8.49 3.53
CA PRO A 105 -6.33 -7.73 2.68
C PRO A 105 -6.01 -6.36 3.25
N ILE A 106 -4.75 -5.92 3.15
CA ILE A 106 -4.29 -4.60 3.61
C ILE A 106 -5.18 -3.46 3.08
N VAL A 107 -5.57 -3.56 1.82
CA VAL A 107 -6.41 -2.55 1.15
C VAL A 107 -7.84 -2.54 1.72
N GLN A 108 -8.36 -3.69 2.19
CA GLN A 108 -9.63 -3.74 2.91
C GLN A 108 -9.53 -3.00 4.24
N GLU A 109 -8.46 -3.20 5.01
CA GLU A 109 -8.28 -2.54 6.31
C GLU A 109 -8.21 -1.01 6.17
N ILE A 110 -7.48 -0.52 5.16
CA ILE A 110 -7.40 0.92 4.85
C ILE A 110 -8.79 1.45 4.45
N ALA A 111 -9.56 0.70 3.66
CA ALA A 111 -10.90 1.10 3.24
C ALA A 111 -11.91 1.12 4.41
N GLU A 112 -11.84 0.14 5.33
CA GLU A 112 -12.70 0.06 6.52
C GLU A 112 -12.41 1.19 7.50
N GLN A 113 -11.14 1.53 7.72
CA GLN A 113 -10.78 2.68 8.55
C GLN A 113 -11.25 4.01 7.94
N ARG A 114 -11.12 4.18 6.62
CA ARG A 114 -11.64 5.38 5.92
C ARG A 114 -13.15 5.51 6.06
N ARG A 115 -13.86 4.38 5.97
CA ARG A 115 -15.32 4.32 6.12
C ARG A 115 -15.77 4.47 7.57
N GLY A 116 -14.89 4.18 8.54
CA GLY A 116 -15.23 4.16 9.96
C GLY A 116 -16.10 2.98 10.37
N ALA A 117 -16.27 1.98 9.50
CA ALA A 117 -17.08 0.79 9.74
C ALA A 117 -16.53 -0.42 8.96
N PRO A 118 -16.49 -1.62 9.56
CA PRO A 118 -16.07 -2.83 8.87
C PRO A 118 -17.04 -3.18 7.73
N PHE A 119 -16.54 -3.79 6.66
CA PHE A 119 -17.42 -4.36 5.64
C PHE A 119 -18.14 -5.59 6.20
N PRO A 120 -19.40 -5.85 5.79
CA PRO A 120 -20.12 -7.04 6.23
C PRO A 120 -19.32 -8.30 5.87
N PRO A 121 -19.09 -9.22 6.83
CA PRO A 121 -18.25 -10.39 6.61
C PRO A 121 -18.78 -11.29 5.48
N GLU A 122 -20.07 -11.32 5.22
CA GLU A 122 -20.70 -12.12 4.16
C GLU A 122 -20.38 -11.65 2.72
N ARG A 123 -19.78 -10.46 2.53
CA ARG A 123 -19.42 -9.97 1.19
C ARG A 123 -18.09 -10.54 0.70
N HIS A 124 -18.11 -11.81 0.34
CA HIS A 124 -16.98 -12.53 -0.25
C HIS A 124 -16.40 -11.84 -1.51
N ASP A 125 -17.25 -11.20 -2.31
CA ASP A 125 -16.87 -10.48 -3.53
C ASP A 125 -15.94 -9.29 -3.25
N LEU A 126 -16.19 -8.54 -2.17
CA LEU A 126 -15.35 -7.40 -1.77
C LEU A 126 -13.98 -7.87 -1.29
N ARG A 127 -13.92 -8.98 -0.55
CA ARG A 127 -12.65 -9.60 -0.14
C ARG A 127 -11.84 -10.08 -1.34
N ALA A 128 -12.50 -10.72 -2.31
CA ALA A 128 -11.86 -11.14 -3.56
C ALA A 128 -11.33 -9.94 -4.35
N PHE A 129 -12.09 -8.84 -4.42
CA PHE A 129 -11.66 -7.61 -5.07
C PHE A 129 -10.42 -7.01 -4.42
N PHE A 130 -10.42 -6.82 -3.10
CA PHE A 130 -9.25 -6.26 -2.42
C PHE A 130 -8.01 -7.15 -2.56
N ARG A 131 -8.18 -8.47 -2.56
CA ARG A 131 -7.09 -9.42 -2.82
C ARG A 131 -6.55 -9.30 -4.25
N LEU A 132 -7.43 -9.28 -5.25
CA LEU A 132 -7.04 -9.11 -6.65
C LEU A 132 -6.31 -7.78 -6.86
N TYR A 133 -6.85 -6.70 -6.29
CA TYR A 133 -6.24 -5.37 -6.37
C TYR A 133 -4.84 -5.36 -5.72
N SER A 134 -4.66 -5.99 -4.56
CA SER A 134 -3.33 -6.16 -3.95
C SER A 134 -2.37 -6.95 -4.84
N TRP A 135 -2.82 -8.03 -5.48
CA TRP A 135 -2.00 -8.82 -6.41
C TRP A 135 -1.56 -8.03 -7.64
N ILE A 136 -2.44 -7.18 -8.20
CA ILE A 136 -2.09 -6.30 -9.32
C ILE A 136 -0.95 -5.36 -8.91
N TRP A 137 -1.03 -4.77 -7.72
CA TRP A 137 0.05 -3.92 -7.20
C TRP A 137 1.33 -4.69 -6.91
N ALA A 138 1.23 -5.90 -6.34
CA ALA A 138 2.40 -6.75 -6.12
C ALA A 138 3.13 -7.05 -7.44
N LEU A 139 2.38 -7.45 -8.48
CA LEU A 139 2.92 -7.72 -9.81
C LEU A 139 3.53 -6.46 -10.43
N TYR A 140 2.86 -5.31 -10.30
CA TYR A 140 3.37 -4.03 -10.76
C TYR A 140 4.74 -3.71 -10.15
N PHE A 141 4.87 -3.79 -8.83
CA PHE A 141 6.13 -3.50 -8.15
C PHE A 141 7.23 -4.52 -8.48
N PHE A 142 6.86 -5.77 -8.74
CA PHE A 142 7.80 -6.79 -9.21
C PHE A 142 8.32 -6.48 -10.62
N ILE A 143 7.43 -6.14 -11.57
CA ILE A 143 7.81 -5.70 -12.93
C ILE A 143 8.68 -4.45 -12.85
N ARG A 144 8.34 -3.50 -11.98
CA ARG A 144 9.10 -2.27 -11.74
C ARG A 144 10.52 -2.56 -11.25
N ALA A 145 10.70 -3.52 -10.33
CA ALA A 145 12.03 -3.96 -9.91
C ALA A 145 12.84 -4.54 -11.08
N GLY A 146 12.22 -5.33 -11.95
CA GLY A 146 12.84 -5.84 -13.18
C GLY A 146 13.23 -4.72 -14.16
N LEU A 147 12.38 -3.71 -14.33
CA LEU A 147 12.68 -2.53 -15.15
C LEU A 147 13.88 -1.74 -14.61
N TYR A 148 13.97 -1.56 -13.28
CA TYR A 148 15.11 -0.90 -12.66
C TYR A 148 16.40 -1.71 -12.77
N LEU A 149 16.32 -3.04 -12.65
CA LEU A 149 17.46 -3.90 -12.94
C LEU A 149 17.94 -3.75 -14.39
N TRP A 150 16.99 -3.63 -15.34
CA TRP A 150 17.30 -3.38 -16.73
C TRP A 150 17.93 -1.99 -16.95
N PHE A 151 17.44 -0.93 -16.29
CA PHE A 151 18.06 0.40 -16.33
C PHE A 151 19.49 0.37 -15.80
N ALA A 152 19.72 -0.31 -14.66
CA ALA A 152 21.04 -0.42 -14.06
C ALA A 152 22.10 -1.05 -14.99
N HIS A 153 21.66 -1.95 -15.89
CA HIS A 153 22.55 -2.62 -16.84
C HIS A 153 22.71 -1.88 -18.19
N ASN A 154 21.67 -1.16 -18.64
CA ASN A 154 21.58 -0.70 -20.02
C ASN A 154 21.60 0.84 -20.19
N LEU A 155 21.40 1.60 -19.11
CA LEU A 155 21.34 3.06 -19.16
C LEU A 155 22.50 3.70 -18.38
N SER A 156 22.82 4.94 -18.73
CA SER A 156 23.70 5.76 -17.90
C SER A 156 22.99 6.11 -16.58
N PRO A 157 23.74 6.28 -15.46
CA PRO A 157 23.15 6.58 -14.15
C PRO A 157 22.23 7.80 -14.16
N GLU A 158 22.58 8.84 -14.92
CA GLU A 158 21.79 10.06 -15.08
C GLU A 158 20.40 9.79 -15.68
N ARG A 159 20.34 8.94 -16.72
CA ARG A 159 19.07 8.58 -17.38
C ARG A 159 18.23 7.65 -16.52
N ALA A 160 18.87 6.71 -15.81
CA ALA A 160 18.21 5.82 -14.87
C ALA A 160 17.51 6.63 -13.75
N HIS A 161 18.25 7.54 -13.11
CA HIS A 161 17.69 8.42 -12.08
C HIS A 161 16.59 9.36 -12.58
N ALA A 162 16.73 9.89 -13.80
CA ALA A 162 15.67 10.73 -14.39
C ALA A 162 14.36 9.93 -14.59
N LEU A 163 14.46 8.70 -15.09
CA LEU A 163 13.29 7.82 -15.27
C LEU A 163 12.71 7.38 -13.92
N GLU A 164 13.54 7.09 -12.92
CA GLU A 164 13.11 6.77 -11.56
C GLU A 164 12.28 7.90 -10.94
N ASN A 165 12.78 9.14 -11.06
CA ASN A 165 12.13 10.35 -10.56
C ASN A 165 10.81 10.66 -11.27
N MET A 166 10.58 10.14 -12.48
CA MET A 166 9.27 10.21 -13.13
C MET A 166 8.36 9.04 -12.74
N ILE A 167 8.86 7.81 -12.81
CA ILE A 167 8.06 6.59 -12.60
C ILE A 167 7.55 6.52 -11.16
N GLY A 168 8.37 6.89 -10.18
CA GLY A 168 8.00 6.84 -8.77
C GLY A 168 6.74 7.67 -8.47
N PRO A 169 6.78 9.00 -8.61
CA PRO A 169 5.64 9.86 -8.35
C PRO A 169 4.41 9.50 -9.19
N VAL A 170 4.59 9.16 -10.47
CA VAL A 170 3.47 8.78 -11.36
C VAL A 170 2.79 7.51 -10.87
N SER A 171 3.55 6.47 -10.52
CA SER A 171 2.99 5.21 -10.02
C SER A 171 2.18 5.38 -8.75
N LEU A 172 2.68 6.22 -7.85
CA LEU A 172 2.05 6.54 -6.59
C LEU A 172 0.81 7.40 -6.77
N PHE A 173 0.86 8.38 -7.67
CA PHE A 173 -0.31 9.16 -8.06
C PHE A 173 -1.39 8.26 -8.65
N VAL A 174 -1.04 7.35 -9.56
CA VAL A 174 -1.97 6.37 -10.12
C VAL A 174 -2.57 5.51 -9.02
N MET A 175 -1.76 4.98 -8.09
CA MET A 175 -2.21 4.16 -6.97
C MET A 175 -3.18 4.90 -6.05
N LEU A 176 -2.88 6.17 -5.76
CA LEU A 176 -3.71 7.01 -4.93
C LEU A 176 -5.04 7.33 -5.62
N MET A 177 -5.00 7.73 -6.89
CA MET A 177 -6.18 8.05 -7.68
C MET A 177 -7.08 6.83 -7.92
N SER A 178 -6.50 5.67 -8.23
CA SER A 178 -7.26 4.43 -8.39
C SER A 178 -7.92 4.02 -7.08
N SER A 179 -7.27 4.24 -5.94
CA SER A 179 -7.83 3.96 -4.61
C SER A 179 -9.06 4.82 -4.29
N PHE A 180 -9.19 6.02 -4.86
CA PHE A 180 -10.40 6.85 -4.72
C PHE A 180 -11.56 6.35 -5.59
N ARG A 181 -11.29 5.58 -6.65
CA ARG A 181 -12.29 5.03 -7.58
C ARG A 181 -12.64 3.57 -7.29
N GLY A 182 -12.47 3.12 -6.05
CA GLY A 182 -12.68 1.72 -5.65
C GLY A 182 -14.04 1.13 -6.03
N GLN A 183 -15.12 1.92 -5.97
CA GLN A 183 -16.46 1.45 -6.41
C GLN A 183 -16.54 1.20 -7.92
N ALA A 184 -15.98 2.10 -8.74
CA ALA A 184 -15.97 1.94 -10.19
C ALA A 184 -15.08 0.77 -10.62
N LEU A 185 -13.92 0.61 -9.96
CA LEU A 185 -13.03 -0.53 -10.19
C LEU A 185 -13.66 -1.86 -9.78
N PHE A 186 -14.39 -1.89 -8.65
CA PHE A 186 -15.14 -3.06 -8.23
C PHE A 186 -16.21 -3.44 -9.26
N GLN A 187 -17.00 -2.48 -9.75
CA GLN A 187 -17.99 -2.73 -10.81
C GLN A 187 -17.34 -3.22 -12.09
N LEU A 188 -16.17 -2.68 -12.47
CA LEU A 188 -15.45 -3.10 -13.65
C LEU A 188 -14.90 -4.53 -13.50
N ALA A 189 -14.33 -4.87 -12.34
CA ALA A 189 -13.87 -6.23 -12.03
C ALA A 189 -15.02 -7.24 -12.00
N GLN A 190 -16.20 -6.82 -11.51
CA GLN A 190 -17.42 -7.63 -11.54
C GLN A 190 -17.95 -7.83 -12.96
N ARG A 191 -17.96 -6.78 -13.79
CA ARG A 191 -18.34 -6.85 -15.21
C ARG A 191 -17.38 -7.71 -16.02
N ALA A 192 -16.10 -7.68 -15.69
CA ALA A 192 -15.07 -8.51 -16.32
C ALA A 192 -15.09 -9.98 -15.85
N GLY A 193 -15.98 -10.35 -14.92
CA GLY A 193 -16.07 -11.72 -14.40
C GLY A 193 -14.86 -12.16 -13.55
N LEU A 194 -14.01 -11.21 -13.14
CA LEU A 194 -12.78 -11.48 -12.38
C LEU A 194 -13.07 -11.77 -10.90
N LEU A 195 -14.28 -11.46 -10.44
CA LEU A 195 -14.78 -11.76 -9.10
C LEU A 195 -15.74 -12.94 -9.23
N GLY A 196 -15.40 -14.07 -8.62
CA GLY A 196 -16.14 -15.33 -8.74
C GLY A 196 -17.65 -15.16 -8.56
N GLN A 197 -18.42 -15.84 -9.41
CA GLN A 197 -19.88 -15.79 -9.44
C GLN A 197 -20.50 -16.19 -8.10
N ARG A 198 -21.44 -15.35 -7.63
CA ARG A 198 -22.55 -15.61 -6.68
C ARG A 198 -22.55 -17.01 -6.05
N ALA A 199 -22.02 -17.13 -4.83
CA ALA A 199 -22.55 -18.10 -3.88
C ALA A 199 -23.69 -17.43 -3.10
N GLY A 200 -24.94 -17.74 -3.45
CA GLY A 200 -26.10 -17.38 -2.61
C GLY A 200 -27.14 -16.45 -3.23
N LEU A 201 -27.65 -16.76 -4.42
CA LEU A 201 -29.09 -16.58 -4.59
C LEU A 201 -29.72 -17.96 -4.37
N PRO A 202 -30.60 -18.13 -3.37
CA PRO A 202 -31.43 -19.33 -3.32
C PRO A 202 -32.17 -19.39 -4.65
N THR A 203 -32.04 -20.52 -5.34
CA THR A 203 -32.95 -20.89 -6.42
C THR A 203 -34.36 -20.70 -5.86
N PRO A 204 -35.24 -19.89 -6.47
CA PRO A 204 -36.63 -19.87 -6.04
C PRO A 204 -37.11 -21.32 -6.04
N ALA A 205 -37.63 -21.77 -4.89
CA ALA A 205 -38.15 -23.11 -4.75
C ALA A 205 -39.13 -23.36 -5.90
N PRO A 206 -39.11 -24.54 -6.55
CA PRO A 206 -40.15 -24.89 -7.50
C PRO A 206 -41.50 -24.71 -6.79
N ASP A 207 -42.35 -23.92 -7.42
CA ASP A 207 -43.67 -23.56 -6.92
C ASP A 207 -44.53 -24.84 -6.89
N GLU A 208 -44.51 -25.57 -5.78
CA GLU A 208 -45.32 -26.78 -5.53
C GLU A 208 -46.83 -26.48 -5.39
N THR A 209 -47.33 -25.42 -6.03
CA THR A 209 -48.76 -25.05 -6.00
C THR A 209 -49.44 -25.08 -7.37
N ARG A 210 -48.90 -25.84 -8.33
CA ARG A 210 -49.63 -26.22 -9.55
C ARG A 210 -49.45 -27.70 -9.87
N GLY A 211 -50.39 -28.50 -9.40
CA GLY A 211 -50.55 -29.93 -9.71
C GLY A 211 -51.61 -30.55 -8.83
#